data_AF-A0A850ZBI9-F1
#
_entry.id   AF-A0A850ZBI9-F1
#
_cell.length_a   1.000
_cell.length_b   1.000
_cell.length_c   1.000
_cell.angle_alpha   90.00
_cell.angle_beta   90.00
_cell.angle_gamma   90.00
#
_symmetry.space_group_name_H-M   'P 1'
#
loop_
_entity.id
_entity.type
_entity.pdbx_description
1 polymer ?
#
loop_
_entity_poly.entity_id
_entity_poly.type
_entity_poly.pdbx_seq_one_letter_code
_entity_poly.pdbx_strand_id
1 'polypeptide(L)'
;MAALRARPLLRPGRRWFSETGPGAPSPPASPLYPPVVASITAKSKAAKSRRLQRFNQRVHAAATVEEKLRLYGKLQRPKYTVYPQTFALNADRWYRSFTKTVLVPGLPPRPAAPKPPVAAAGAAPEAGRAPEPGAEAPAAAEAPGNAEAPVASKTPEPAAGAVPYLDIGELRSLACDALLQESFYQNKKRPFLYRDQDHTSGPFLTQLVSTLAASLSSRNPLLAASSLDLNPEVNYYWHHGEEVVVHGHRKGRVDPVRFQIDDNPHLQIRVPKQLPEVVPLESDLGDVPVIDHKPSKLPLFKKQYENKVFIG
;
A
#
# COMPACT_ATOMS: atom_id res chain seq x y z
N MET A 1 -37.62 -43.63 83.32
CA MET A 1 -36.33 -43.21 83.91
C MET A 1 -35.68 -42.17 82.99
N ALA A 2 -35.59 -40.92 83.47
CA ALA A 2 -34.76 -39.77 83.05
C ALA A 2 -34.73 -39.38 81.54
N ALA A 3 -35.39 -38.31 81.08
CA ALA A 3 -35.17 -36.86 81.29
C ALA A 3 -34.01 -36.23 80.48
N LEU A 4 -34.41 -35.39 79.50
CA LEU A 4 -33.95 -34.02 79.18
C LEU A 4 -32.43 -33.72 79.14
N ARG A 5 -31.97 -33.12 78.03
CA ARG A 5 -31.73 -31.65 77.92
C ARG A 5 -30.97 -31.30 76.63
N ALA A 6 -31.62 -30.45 75.82
CA ALA A 6 -30.96 -29.63 74.82
C ALA A 6 -30.13 -28.52 75.47
N ARG A 7 -28.95 -28.20 74.92
CA ARG A 7 -28.33 -26.87 75.00
C ARG A 7 -27.57 -26.54 73.70
N PRO A 8 -27.62 -25.26 73.24
CA PRO A 8 -27.19 -24.84 71.92
C PRO A 8 -25.69 -24.51 71.87
N LEU A 9 -25.03 -24.83 70.76
CA LEU A 9 -23.70 -24.32 70.46
C LEU A 9 -23.79 -22.90 69.91
N LEU A 10 -23.23 -21.99 70.71
CA LEU A 10 -23.04 -20.57 70.47
C LEU A 10 -22.23 -20.32 69.19
N ARG A 11 -22.68 -19.35 68.39
CA ARG A 11 -21.90 -18.71 67.32
C ARG A 11 -20.73 -17.93 67.94
N PRO A 12 -19.48 -18.07 67.47
CA PRO A 12 -18.46 -17.08 67.78
C PRO A 12 -18.65 -15.86 66.87
N GLY A 13 -18.99 -14.75 67.53
CA GLY A 13 -19.05 -13.42 66.96
C GLY A 13 -17.68 -12.87 66.59
N ARG A 14 -17.74 -11.87 65.71
CA ARG A 14 -16.69 -10.94 65.30
C ARG A 14 -15.69 -10.61 66.42
N ARG A 15 -14.39 -10.78 66.14
CA ARG A 15 -13.31 -10.01 66.76
C ARG A 15 -12.87 -8.91 65.80
N TRP A 16 -12.98 -7.68 66.25
CA TRP A 16 -12.23 -6.51 65.77
C TRP A 16 -11.22 -6.12 66.87
N PHE A 17 -10.27 -5.24 66.54
CA PHE A 17 -9.01 -4.84 67.23
C PHE A 17 -7.82 -5.68 66.74
N SER A 18 -6.95 -5.21 65.83
CA SER A 18 -6.14 -3.98 65.78
C SER A 18 -5.04 -3.93 66.85
N GLU A 19 -3.87 -4.48 66.53
CA GLU A 19 -2.59 -4.00 67.08
C GLU A 19 -1.60 -3.86 65.92
N THR A 20 -1.06 -2.64 65.79
CA THR A 20 0.00 -2.26 64.84
C THR A 20 1.21 -1.87 65.68
N GLY A 21 2.34 -2.53 65.46
CA GLY A 21 3.65 -2.03 65.89
C GLY A 21 4.13 -0.93 64.94
N PRO A 22 4.94 0.04 65.39
CA PRO A 22 5.29 1.22 64.61
C PRO A 22 6.40 0.89 63.60
N GLY A 23 6.02 0.39 62.43
CA GLY A 23 6.79 0.51 61.20
C GLY A 23 6.14 1.60 60.35
N ALA A 24 6.92 2.54 59.82
CA ALA A 24 6.45 3.66 59.00
C ALA A 24 5.34 3.22 58.01
N PRO A 25 4.20 3.94 57.93
CA PRO A 25 3.10 3.52 57.07
C PRO A 25 3.54 3.58 55.61
N SER A 26 3.61 2.42 54.97
CA SER A 26 3.57 2.37 53.50
C SER A 26 2.26 3.03 53.05
N PRO A 27 2.27 3.79 51.94
CA PRO A 27 1.06 4.46 51.46
C PRO A 27 -0.07 3.43 51.28
N PRO A 28 -1.32 3.76 51.64
CA PRO A 28 -2.42 2.82 51.53
C PRO A 28 -2.54 2.36 50.08
N ALA A 29 -2.50 1.04 49.87
CA ALA A 29 -2.59 0.44 48.55
C ALA A 29 -3.84 0.99 47.83
N SER A 30 -3.64 1.61 46.68
CA SER A 30 -4.74 2.17 45.90
C SER A 30 -5.74 1.06 45.55
N PRO A 31 -7.06 1.31 45.60
CA PRO A 31 -8.05 0.29 45.34
C PRO A 31 -7.92 -0.23 43.89
N LEU A 32 -7.62 -1.53 43.76
CA LEU A 32 -7.50 -2.22 42.48
C LEU A 32 -8.89 -2.72 42.03
N TYR A 33 -9.66 -1.83 41.39
CA TYR A 33 -10.93 -2.22 40.78
C TYR A 33 -10.72 -3.09 39.53
N PRO A 34 -11.62 -4.05 39.27
CA PRO A 34 -11.56 -4.81 38.02
C PRO A 34 -11.85 -3.90 36.82
N PRO A 35 -11.29 -4.20 35.65
CA PRO A 35 -11.51 -3.40 34.46
C PRO A 35 -12.96 -3.52 33.98
N VAL A 36 -13.57 -2.37 33.62
CA VAL A 36 -14.95 -2.30 33.12
C VAL A 36 -15.02 -2.87 31.71
N VAL A 37 -15.22 -4.18 31.60
CA VAL A 37 -15.25 -4.90 30.31
C VAL A 37 -16.36 -5.94 30.30
N ALA A 38 -17.12 -5.99 29.19
CA ALA A 38 -18.23 -6.94 28.98
C ALA A 38 -17.78 -8.41 29.07
N SER A 39 -18.62 -9.36 29.48
CA SER A 39 -18.24 -10.78 29.57
C SER A 39 -17.87 -11.43 28.22
N ILE A 40 -17.09 -12.52 28.25
CA ILE A 40 -16.56 -13.19 27.03
C ILE A 40 -17.48 -14.28 26.52
N THR A 41 -18.04 -15.08 27.43
CA THR A 41 -18.79 -16.30 27.12
C THR A 41 -20.28 -16.07 26.90
N ALA A 42 -20.79 -14.88 27.26
CA ALA A 42 -22.20 -14.56 27.11
C ALA A 42 -22.65 -14.50 25.63
N LYS A 43 -23.93 -14.78 25.42
CA LYS A 43 -24.63 -14.68 24.12
C LYS A 43 -25.17 -13.26 23.90
N SER A 44 -24.30 -12.24 23.91
CA SER A 44 -24.67 -10.84 23.68
C SER A 44 -23.83 -10.16 22.58
N LYS A 45 -24.27 -8.99 22.10
CA LYS A 45 -23.52 -8.16 21.14
C LYS A 45 -22.17 -7.69 21.73
N ALA A 46 -22.19 -7.23 22.98
CA ALA A 46 -20.98 -6.80 23.69
C ALA A 46 -19.95 -7.93 23.84
N ALA A 47 -20.41 -9.16 24.15
CA ALA A 47 -19.53 -10.33 24.21
C ALA A 47 -18.95 -10.70 22.83
N LYS A 48 -19.72 -10.54 21.73
CA LYS A 48 -19.22 -10.72 20.36
C LYS A 48 -18.10 -9.71 20.05
N SER A 49 -18.29 -8.44 20.40
CA SER A 49 -17.27 -7.40 20.23
C SER A 49 -15.99 -7.71 21.02
N ARG A 50 -16.10 -8.12 22.29
CA ARG A 50 -14.94 -8.53 23.10
C ARG A 50 -14.18 -9.72 22.51
N ARG A 51 -14.88 -10.70 21.93
CA ARG A 51 -14.24 -11.83 21.24
C ARG A 51 -13.48 -11.36 19.99
N LEU A 52 -14.04 -10.42 19.23
CA LEU A 52 -13.37 -9.82 18.08
C LEU A 52 -12.12 -9.03 18.50
N GLN A 53 -12.21 -8.22 19.56
CA GLN A 53 -11.07 -7.48 20.09
C GLN A 53 -9.92 -8.40 20.52
N ARG A 54 -10.24 -9.50 21.21
CA ARG A 54 -9.23 -10.52 21.58
C ARG A 54 -8.60 -11.20 20.37
N PHE A 55 -9.40 -11.46 19.32
CA PHE A 55 -8.86 -11.99 18.07
C PHE A 55 -7.88 -10.99 17.43
N ASN A 56 -8.25 -9.71 17.35
CA ASN A 56 -7.36 -8.67 16.84
C ASN A 56 -6.09 -8.54 17.69
N GLN A 57 -6.20 -8.58 19.02
CA GLN A 57 -5.03 -8.60 19.92
C GLN A 57 -4.11 -9.78 19.63
N ARG A 58 -4.67 -10.98 19.38
CA ARG A 58 -3.89 -12.16 18.99
C ARG A 58 -3.19 -11.97 17.65
N VAL A 59 -3.84 -11.33 16.69
CA VAL A 59 -3.23 -11.01 15.38
C VAL A 59 -2.11 -9.98 15.54
N HIS A 60 -2.30 -8.95 16.35
CA HIS A 60 -1.26 -7.96 16.65
C HIS A 60 -0.06 -8.57 17.39
N ALA A 61 -0.31 -9.53 18.30
CA ALA A 61 0.72 -10.21 19.07
C ALA A 61 1.51 -11.28 18.30
N ALA A 62 1.07 -11.68 17.10
CA ALA A 62 1.79 -12.66 16.29
C ALA A 62 3.14 -12.09 15.82
N ALA A 63 4.19 -12.93 15.89
CA ALA A 63 5.57 -12.49 15.65
C ALA A 63 5.88 -12.37 14.15
N THR A 64 5.36 -13.28 13.32
CA THR A 64 5.66 -13.34 11.89
C THR A 64 4.46 -12.90 11.04
N VAL A 65 4.76 -12.43 9.82
CA VAL A 65 3.72 -12.05 8.84
C VAL A 65 2.93 -13.28 8.38
N GLU A 66 3.59 -14.43 8.19
CA GLU A 66 2.95 -15.69 7.82
C GLU A 66 1.89 -16.12 8.83
N GLU A 67 2.19 -16.02 10.13
CA GLU A 67 1.23 -16.31 11.18
C GLU A 67 0.03 -15.35 11.16
N LYS A 68 0.28 -14.06 10.90
CA LYS A 68 -0.79 -13.06 10.74
C LYS A 68 -1.69 -13.43 9.56
N LEU A 69 -1.10 -13.72 8.40
CA LEU A 69 -1.84 -14.12 7.20
C LEU A 69 -2.63 -15.42 7.42
N ARG A 70 -2.04 -16.40 8.12
CA ARG A 70 -2.72 -17.64 8.49
C ARG A 70 -3.91 -17.40 9.42
N LEU A 71 -3.79 -16.49 10.39
CA LEU A 71 -4.90 -16.11 11.27
C LEU A 71 -6.01 -15.39 10.49
N TYR A 72 -5.65 -14.48 9.56
CA TYR A 72 -6.61 -13.80 8.69
C TYR A 72 -7.33 -14.77 7.74
N GLY A 73 -6.62 -15.74 7.16
CA GLY A 73 -7.15 -16.70 6.20
C GLY A 73 -7.99 -17.83 6.81
N LYS A 74 -7.92 -18.05 8.14
CA LYS A 74 -8.53 -19.19 8.81
C LYS A 74 -10.05 -19.29 8.65
N LEU A 75 -10.75 -18.16 8.60
CA LEU A 75 -12.22 -18.14 8.54
C LEU A 75 -12.72 -17.96 7.11
N GLN A 76 -13.05 -19.08 6.46
CA GLN A 76 -13.69 -19.06 5.14
C GLN A 76 -15.20 -18.83 5.29
N ARG A 77 -15.71 -17.79 4.62
CA ARG A 77 -17.12 -17.38 4.60
C ARG A 77 -17.45 -16.88 3.19
N PRO A 78 -18.73 -16.83 2.80
CA PRO A 78 -19.11 -16.25 1.52
C PRO A 78 -18.58 -14.81 1.40
N LYS A 79 -17.85 -14.55 0.31
CA LYS A 79 -17.20 -13.29 -0.03
C LYS A 79 -17.51 -12.93 -1.48
N TYR A 80 -17.62 -11.64 -1.77
CA TYR A 80 -17.80 -11.16 -3.13
C TYR A 80 -16.48 -11.27 -3.89
N THR A 81 -16.50 -11.94 -5.04
CA THR A 81 -15.36 -11.96 -5.95
C THR A 81 -15.44 -10.73 -6.86
N VAL A 82 -14.47 -9.83 -6.73
CA VAL A 82 -14.34 -8.59 -7.50
C VAL A 82 -13.40 -8.87 -8.67
N TYR A 83 -13.91 -8.70 -9.89
CA TYR A 83 -13.15 -8.88 -11.11
C TYR A 83 -12.69 -7.52 -11.65
N PRO A 84 -11.37 -7.24 -11.73
CA PRO A 84 -10.89 -5.96 -12.27
C PRO A 84 -11.36 -5.73 -13.72
N GLN A 85 -11.24 -6.76 -14.56
CA GLN A 85 -11.76 -6.78 -15.93
C GLN A 85 -13.25 -7.15 -15.92
N THR A 86 -14.11 -6.16 -15.64
CA THR A 86 -15.56 -6.35 -15.56
C THR A 86 -16.30 -5.67 -16.71
N PHE A 87 -17.39 -6.28 -17.16
CA PHE A 87 -18.30 -5.71 -18.17
C PHE A 87 -19.44 -4.88 -17.54
N ALA A 88 -19.44 -4.71 -16.22
CA ALA A 88 -20.52 -4.04 -15.50
C ALA A 88 -20.54 -2.53 -15.76
N LEU A 89 -21.74 -1.98 -15.96
CA LEU A 89 -21.93 -0.55 -16.18
C LEU A 89 -21.59 0.25 -14.91
N ASN A 90 -20.84 1.34 -15.07
CA ASN A 90 -20.43 2.24 -13.99
C ASN A 90 -19.69 1.53 -12.83
N ALA A 91 -18.99 0.43 -13.10
CA ALA A 91 -18.28 -0.36 -12.09
C ALA A 91 -17.25 0.46 -11.28
N ASP A 92 -16.62 1.46 -11.90
CA ASP A 92 -15.66 2.35 -11.23
C ASP A 92 -16.25 2.99 -9.95
N ARG A 93 -17.46 3.56 -10.04
CA ARG A 93 -18.13 4.16 -8.87
C ARG A 93 -18.34 3.14 -7.75
N TRP A 94 -18.65 1.89 -8.09
CA TRP A 94 -18.79 0.79 -7.14
C TRP A 94 -17.46 0.40 -6.50
N TYR A 95 -16.42 0.27 -7.30
CA TYR A 95 -15.12 -0.17 -6.82
C TYR A 95 -14.52 0.89 -5.90
N ARG A 96 -14.62 2.16 -6.26
CA ARG A 96 -14.27 3.31 -5.40
C ARG A 96 -14.95 3.27 -4.04
N SER A 97 -16.24 2.90 -4.00
CA SER A 97 -16.98 2.72 -2.76
C SER A 97 -16.40 1.56 -1.92
N PHE A 98 -16.16 0.40 -2.55
CA PHE A 98 -15.62 -0.79 -1.87
C PHE A 98 -14.20 -0.62 -1.34
N THR A 99 -13.36 0.14 -2.04
CA THR A 99 -11.95 0.37 -1.70
C THR A 99 -11.73 1.67 -0.94
N LYS A 100 -12.76 2.52 -0.77
CA LYS A 100 -12.65 3.88 -0.23
C LYS A 100 -11.63 4.74 -0.97
N THR A 101 -11.69 4.73 -2.30
CA THR A 101 -10.75 5.48 -3.14
C THR A 101 -11.42 6.63 -3.89
N VAL A 102 -10.65 7.69 -4.12
CA VAL A 102 -11.05 8.87 -4.89
C VAL A 102 -10.26 8.88 -6.19
N LEU A 103 -10.97 9.09 -7.30
CA LEU A 103 -10.35 9.26 -8.61
C LEU A 103 -10.06 10.75 -8.81
N VAL A 104 -8.78 11.09 -8.95
CA VAL A 104 -8.34 12.43 -9.34
C VAL A 104 -7.96 12.39 -10.83
N PRO A 105 -8.57 13.21 -11.69
CA PRO A 105 -8.22 13.24 -13.09
C PRO A 105 -6.81 13.80 -13.31
N GLY A 106 -6.05 13.18 -14.21
CA GLY A 106 -4.69 13.60 -14.56
C GLY A 106 -3.59 12.84 -13.82
N LEU A 107 -2.35 13.27 -14.06
CA LEU A 107 -1.17 12.72 -13.38
C LEU A 107 -0.91 13.50 -12.08
N PRO A 108 -0.32 12.85 -11.06
CA PRO A 108 0.01 13.55 -9.84
C PRO A 108 1.05 14.65 -10.07
N PRO A 109 1.05 15.70 -9.24
CA PRO A 109 2.08 16.72 -9.29
C PRO A 109 3.45 16.08 -9.02
N ARG A 110 4.47 16.51 -9.77
CA ARG A 110 5.84 16.05 -9.53
C ARG A 110 6.22 16.44 -8.10
N PRO A 111 6.70 15.52 -7.26
CA PRO A 111 7.17 15.87 -5.94
C PRO A 111 8.30 16.90 -6.10
N ALA A 112 8.18 18.03 -5.40
CA ALA A 112 9.24 19.02 -5.38
C ALA A 112 10.52 18.32 -4.92
N ALA A 113 11.60 18.46 -5.70
CA ALA A 113 12.91 17.95 -5.27
C ALA A 113 13.18 18.47 -3.85
N PRO A 114 13.73 17.65 -2.95
CA PRO A 114 14.00 18.08 -1.59
C PRO A 114 14.81 19.38 -1.66
N LYS A 115 14.22 20.49 -1.20
CA LYS A 115 14.96 21.75 -1.08
C LYS A 115 16.18 21.43 -0.22
N PRO A 116 17.41 21.75 -0.66
CA PRO A 116 18.56 21.63 0.24
C PRO A 116 18.22 22.43 1.51
N PRO A 117 18.60 21.94 2.70
CA PRO A 117 18.36 22.66 3.93
C PRO A 117 18.91 24.06 3.76
N VAL A 118 18.00 25.04 3.83
CA VAL A 118 18.36 26.45 3.89
C VAL A 118 19.23 26.56 5.13
N ALA A 119 20.54 26.65 4.91
CA ALA A 119 21.48 27.05 5.94
C ALA A 119 20.91 28.32 6.56
N ALA A 120 20.72 28.26 7.88
CA ALA A 120 20.20 29.36 8.67
C ALA A 120 20.97 30.65 8.33
N ALA A 121 20.34 31.53 7.57
CA ALA A 121 20.80 32.89 7.38
C ALA A 121 20.51 33.65 8.67
N GLY A 122 21.56 33.84 9.47
CA GLY A 122 21.58 34.75 10.60
C GLY A 122 22.95 35.41 10.70
N ALA A 123 22.94 36.74 10.56
CA ALA A 123 24.02 37.72 10.78
C ALA A 123 24.93 38.05 9.58
N ALA A 124 24.50 39.07 8.82
CA ALA A 124 25.41 40.09 8.27
C ALA A 124 25.92 41.00 9.40
N PRO A 125 27.01 41.77 9.16
CA PRO A 125 26.78 43.22 9.06
C PRO A 125 27.46 43.89 7.87
N GLU A 126 26.78 44.93 7.35
CA GLU A 126 27.25 45.91 6.37
C GLU A 126 28.34 46.84 6.95
N ALA A 127 29.28 47.24 6.08
CA ALA A 127 29.78 48.63 5.83
C ALA A 127 31.16 48.53 5.14
N GLY A 128 31.49 49.17 4.03
CA GLY A 128 30.78 50.05 3.11
C GLY A 128 31.75 50.52 2.00
N ARG A 129 31.21 51.32 1.08
CA ARG A 129 31.89 52.31 0.21
C ARG A 129 32.45 51.83 -1.15
N ALA A 130 31.69 52.13 -2.20
CA ALA A 130 32.20 52.49 -3.53
C ALA A 130 32.69 53.96 -3.53
N PRO A 131 33.49 54.40 -4.52
CA PRO A 131 32.90 54.88 -5.78
C PRO A 131 33.67 54.51 -7.07
N GLU A 132 32.96 54.70 -8.18
CA GLU A 132 33.22 54.45 -9.62
C GLU A 132 34.29 55.39 -10.28
N PRO A 133 34.32 55.63 -11.63
CA PRO A 133 34.38 54.77 -12.85
C PRO A 133 35.49 55.21 -13.87
N GLY A 134 35.61 54.50 -15.00
CA GLY A 134 36.31 54.92 -16.24
C GLY A 134 37.22 53.81 -16.78
N ALA A 135 37.37 53.53 -18.08
CA ALA A 135 36.94 54.17 -19.31
C ALA A 135 37.07 53.16 -20.48
N GLU A 136 36.25 53.35 -21.52
CA GLU A 136 36.53 53.23 -22.96
C GLU A 136 37.12 51.94 -23.58
N ALA A 137 36.35 51.42 -24.56
CA ALA A 137 36.77 50.60 -25.71
C ALA A 137 37.75 51.38 -26.65
N PRO A 138 38.28 50.88 -27.81
CA PRO A 138 37.78 49.77 -28.64
C PRO A 138 38.80 48.96 -29.50
N ALA A 139 38.22 48.03 -30.27
CA ALA A 139 38.51 47.70 -31.69
C ALA A 139 39.64 46.73 -32.13
N ALA A 140 39.18 45.76 -32.96
CA ALA A 140 39.81 45.15 -34.15
C ALA A 140 41.00 44.17 -33.90
N ALA A 141 41.27 43.10 -34.65
CA ALA A 141 40.81 42.63 -35.96
C ALA A 141 41.11 41.11 -36.13
N GLU A 142 40.36 40.49 -37.03
CA GLU A 142 40.77 39.47 -38.04
C GLU A 142 41.47 38.15 -37.66
N ALA A 143 40.87 37.06 -38.19
CA ALA A 143 41.40 35.70 -38.37
C ALA A 143 42.41 35.64 -39.56
N PRO A 144 42.83 34.50 -40.16
CA PRO A 144 42.74 33.06 -39.82
C PRO A 144 44.09 32.30 -40.01
N GLY A 145 44.14 30.97 -39.79
CA GLY A 145 45.17 30.13 -40.45
C GLY A 145 45.64 28.83 -39.78
N ASN A 146 45.01 27.72 -40.19
CA ASN A 146 45.58 26.41 -40.58
C ASN A 146 46.31 25.43 -39.62
N ALA A 147 45.98 24.15 -39.87
CA ALA A 147 46.79 22.91 -39.85
C ALA A 147 46.62 21.88 -38.69
N GLU A 148 45.84 20.84 -39.03
CA GLU A 148 45.97 19.38 -38.79
C GLU A 148 46.79 18.77 -37.63
N ALA A 149 46.04 18.08 -36.74
CA ALA A 149 46.21 16.70 -36.20
C ALA A 149 47.47 16.28 -35.38
N PRO A 150 47.45 15.12 -34.68
CA PRO A 150 46.42 14.51 -33.81
C PRO A 150 47.01 14.19 -32.40
N VAL A 151 46.28 14.44 -31.31
CA VAL A 151 46.77 14.03 -29.97
C VAL A 151 45.67 13.37 -29.14
N ALA A 152 45.90 12.09 -28.91
CA ALA A 152 45.58 11.28 -27.73
C ALA A 152 44.16 11.37 -27.15
N SER A 153 43.49 10.23 -27.25
CA SER A 153 42.44 9.72 -26.36
C SER A 153 42.62 10.18 -24.90
N LYS A 154 41.90 11.23 -24.51
CA LYS A 154 41.51 11.46 -23.12
C LYS A 154 40.10 10.93 -22.95
N THR A 155 40.02 9.76 -22.35
CA THR A 155 38.84 9.27 -21.64
C THR A 155 38.36 10.38 -20.69
N PRO A 156 37.17 10.97 -20.86
CA PRO A 156 36.63 11.83 -19.82
C PRO A 156 36.10 10.92 -18.70
N GLU A 157 36.80 10.99 -17.58
CA GLU A 157 36.31 10.69 -16.24
C GLU A 157 34.85 11.17 -16.09
N PRO A 158 33.92 10.36 -15.54
CA PRO A 158 32.53 10.75 -15.48
C PRO A 158 32.36 11.93 -14.52
N ALA A 159 32.05 13.09 -15.08
CA ALA A 159 31.68 14.27 -14.33
C ALA A 159 30.50 13.94 -13.40
N ALA A 160 30.76 14.02 -12.10
CA ALA A 160 29.77 13.89 -11.04
C ALA A 160 28.64 14.91 -11.28
N GLY A 161 27.46 14.40 -11.64
CA GLY A 161 26.24 15.20 -11.77
C GLY A 161 25.64 15.34 -13.17
N ALA A 162 26.18 14.69 -14.20
CA ALA A 162 25.52 14.64 -15.50
C ALA A 162 24.23 13.81 -15.42
N VAL A 163 23.07 14.48 -15.52
CA VAL A 163 21.81 13.77 -15.77
C VAL A 163 22.00 13.03 -17.10
N PRO A 164 21.97 11.69 -17.14
CA PRO A 164 22.16 10.97 -18.38
C PRO A 164 21.09 11.43 -19.37
N TYR A 165 21.51 12.06 -20.47
CA TYR A 165 20.61 12.60 -21.49
C TYR A 165 19.76 11.46 -22.05
N LEU A 166 18.43 11.58 -22.02
CA LEU A 166 17.49 10.57 -22.52
C LEU A 166 17.34 10.71 -24.03
N ASP A 167 17.90 9.76 -24.78
CA ASP A 167 17.64 9.70 -26.21
C ASP A 167 16.26 9.10 -26.46
N ILE A 168 15.30 9.99 -26.70
CA ILE A 168 13.92 9.64 -27.02
C ILE A 168 13.83 8.99 -28.41
N GLY A 169 14.77 9.29 -29.31
CA GLY A 169 14.82 8.72 -30.66
C GLY A 169 15.08 7.21 -30.62
N GLU A 170 16.07 6.78 -29.85
CA GLU A 170 16.39 5.37 -29.63
C GLU A 170 15.23 4.61 -28.94
N LEU A 171 14.60 5.20 -27.92
CA LEU A 171 13.46 4.57 -27.25
C LEU A 171 12.27 4.40 -28.20
N ARG A 172 12.05 5.39 -29.09
CA ARG A 172 11.02 5.32 -30.12
C ARG A 172 11.33 4.23 -31.14
N SER A 173 12.59 4.12 -31.61
CA SER A 173 12.95 3.06 -32.57
C SER A 173 12.77 1.69 -31.94
N LEU A 174 13.20 1.47 -30.69
CA LEU A 174 12.98 0.21 -29.97
C LEU A 174 11.49 -0.15 -29.84
N ALA A 175 10.63 0.83 -29.55
CA ALA A 175 9.19 0.61 -29.47
C ALA A 175 8.58 0.29 -30.84
N CYS A 176 9.02 0.96 -31.90
CA CYS A 176 8.59 0.68 -33.27
C CYS A 176 9.07 -0.70 -33.74
N ASP A 177 10.30 -1.09 -33.43
CA ASP A 177 10.86 -2.38 -33.77
C ASP A 177 10.09 -3.52 -33.10
N ALA A 178 9.78 -3.38 -31.80
CA ALA A 178 8.94 -4.35 -31.09
C ALA A 178 7.52 -4.44 -31.69
N LEU A 179 6.94 -3.30 -32.08
CA LEU A 179 5.62 -3.27 -32.72
C LEU A 179 5.63 -3.95 -34.09
N LEU A 180 6.58 -3.61 -34.95
CA LEU A 180 6.70 -4.17 -36.30
C LEU A 180 7.10 -5.64 -36.27
N GLN A 181 7.90 -6.05 -35.29
CA GLN A 181 8.27 -7.44 -35.09
C GLN A 181 7.02 -8.30 -34.92
N GLU A 182 6.17 -7.97 -33.95
CA GLU A 182 5.01 -8.82 -33.61
C GLU A 182 3.84 -8.67 -34.59
N SER A 183 3.69 -7.50 -35.23
CA SER A 183 2.59 -7.23 -36.17
C SER A 183 2.87 -7.63 -37.61
N PHE A 184 4.12 -7.56 -38.08
CA PHE A 184 4.46 -7.73 -39.50
C PHE A 184 5.59 -8.73 -39.75
N TYR A 185 6.74 -8.59 -39.08
CA TYR A 185 7.93 -9.38 -39.43
C TYR A 185 7.89 -10.82 -38.94
N GLN A 186 7.22 -11.08 -37.82
CA GLN A 186 7.15 -12.43 -37.29
C GLN A 186 6.16 -13.26 -38.12
N ASN A 187 6.68 -14.33 -38.72
CA ASN A 187 5.90 -15.24 -39.55
C ASN A 187 4.94 -16.09 -38.69
N LYS A 188 3.84 -15.48 -38.25
CA LYS A 188 2.75 -16.13 -37.53
C LYS A 188 1.64 -16.49 -38.50
N LYS A 189 0.99 -17.65 -38.26
CA LYS A 189 -0.32 -17.91 -38.89
C LYS A 189 -1.29 -16.84 -38.41
N ARG A 190 -2.11 -16.30 -39.31
CA ARG A 190 -3.15 -15.32 -38.93
C ARG A 190 -3.98 -15.90 -37.78
N PRO A 191 -3.95 -15.26 -36.59
CA PRO A 191 -4.77 -15.73 -35.48
C PRO A 191 -6.25 -15.52 -35.81
N PHE A 192 -7.10 -16.30 -35.16
CA PHE A 192 -8.53 -15.99 -35.15
C PHE A 192 -8.74 -14.67 -34.39
N LEU A 193 -9.76 -13.90 -34.78
CA LEU A 193 -10.05 -12.59 -34.18
C LEU A 193 -10.14 -12.62 -32.64
N TYR A 194 -10.68 -13.70 -32.07
CA TYR A 194 -10.82 -13.85 -30.61
C TYR A 194 -9.49 -14.18 -29.88
N ARG A 195 -8.43 -14.58 -30.59
CA ARG A 195 -7.08 -14.83 -30.04
C ARG A 195 -6.05 -13.82 -30.49
N ASP A 196 -6.44 -12.84 -31.28
CA ASP A 196 -5.52 -11.85 -31.82
C ASP A 196 -4.87 -11.03 -30.69
N GLN A 197 -5.62 -10.72 -29.63
CA GLN A 197 -5.07 -10.08 -28.43
C GLN A 197 -3.98 -10.94 -27.77
N ASP A 198 -4.21 -12.24 -27.59
CA ASP A 198 -3.25 -13.14 -26.96
C ASP A 198 -2.00 -13.36 -27.83
N HIS A 199 -2.15 -13.39 -29.16
CA HIS A 199 -1.06 -13.70 -30.09
C HIS A 199 -0.25 -12.48 -30.50
N THR A 200 -0.87 -11.31 -30.56
CA THR A 200 -0.25 -10.08 -31.07
C THR A 200 0.06 -9.13 -29.91
N SER A 201 -0.94 -8.76 -29.10
CA SER A 201 -0.76 -7.73 -28.06
C SER A 201 0.05 -8.23 -26.87
N GLY A 202 -0.11 -9.50 -26.49
CA GLY A 202 0.60 -10.04 -25.34
C GLY A 202 2.12 -10.08 -25.52
N PRO A 203 2.63 -10.83 -26.52
CA PRO A 203 4.06 -10.87 -26.86
C PRO A 203 4.65 -9.48 -27.16
N PHE A 204 3.89 -8.58 -27.77
CA PHE A 204 4.31 -7.20 -27.97
C PHE A 204 4.57 -6.48 -26.64
N LEU A 205 3.65 -6.58 -25.68
CA LEU A 205 3.82 -5.95 -24.37
C LEU A 205 5.01 -6.55 -23.60
N THR A 206 5.20 -7.87 -23.66
CA THR A 206 6.34 -8.52 -22.98
C THR A 206 7.67 -8.07 -23.58
N GLN A 207 7.77 -8.01 -24.91
CA GLN A 207 8.97 -7.53 -25.59
C GLN A 207 9.22 -6.04 -25.29
N LEU A 208 8.20 -5.20 -25.39
CA LEU A 208 8.31 -3.76 -25.15
C LEU A 208 8.79 -3.46 -23.73
N VAL A 209 8.19 -4.09 -22.72
CA VAL A 209 8.58 -3.84 -21.32
C VAL A 209 9.99 -4.39 -21.04
N SER A 210 10.34 -5.55 -21.59
CA SER A 210 11.68 -6.13 -21.43
C SER A 210 12.78 -5.24 -22.05
N THR A 211 12.60 -4.77 -23.28
CA THR A 211 13.58 -3.91 -23.97
C THR A 211 13.69 -2.53 -23.32
N LEU A 212 12.57 -1.94 -22.91
CA LEU A 212 12.57 -0.67 -22.18
C LEU A 212 13.19 -0.81 -20.79
N ALA A 213 12.90 -1.86 -20.04
CA ALA A 213 13.51 -2.10 -18.73
C ALA A 213 15.03 -2.29 -18.85
N ALA A 214 15.49 -3.04 -19.85
CA ALA A 214 16.92 -3.25 -20.10
C ALA A 214 17.64 -1.94 -20.48
N SER A 215 17.08 -1.15 -21.40
CA SER A 215 17.69 0.14 -21.80
C SER A 215 17.72 1.17 -20.66
N LEU A 216 16.66 1.23 -19.86
CA LEU A 216 16.53 2.17 -18.74
C LEU A 216 17.30 1.73 -17.48
N SER A 217 17.76 0.47 -17.41
CA SER A 217 18.51 -0.07 -16.26
C SER A 217 19.81 0.70 -15.97
N SER A 218 20.47 1.22 -17.01
CA SER A 218 21.68 2.03 -16.92
C SER A 218 21.46 3.36 -16.19
N ARG A 219 20.24 3.89 -16.23
CA ARG A 219 19.86 5.19 -15.65
C ARG A 219 19.17 5.03 -14.31
N ASN A 220 18.37 3.96 -14.18
CA ASN A 220 17.65 3.64 -12.97
C ASN A 220 18.16 2.31 -12.40
N PRO A 221 19.10 2.34 -11.44
CA PRO A 221 19.65 1.12 -10.84
C PRO A 221 18.58 0.30 -10.08
N LEU A 222 17.44 0.90 -9.72
CA LEU A 222 16.33 0.16 -9.11
C LEU A 222 15.68 -0.81 -10.11
N LEU A 223 15.66 -0.47 -11.40
CA LEU A 223 15.16 -1.38 -12.44
C LEU A 223 16.13 -2.53 -12.69
N ALA A 224 17.44 -2.30 -12.60
CA ALA A 224 18.45 -3.36 -12.73
C ALA A 224 18.32 -4.43 -11.63
N ALA A 225 17.92 -4.03 -10.42
CA ALA A 225 17.68 -4.93 -9.30
C ALA A 225 16.22 -5.42 -9.19
N SER A 226 15.35 -5.05 -10.14
CA SER A 226 13.94 -5.42 -10.12
C SER A 226 13.71 -6.82 -10.73
N SER A 227 12.61 -7.46 -10.36
CA SER A 227 12.13 -8.68 -11.01
C SER A 227 10.95 -8.36 -11.92
N LEU A 228 10.97 -8.91 -13.14
CA LEU A 228 9.87 -8.83 -14.10
C LEU A 228 9.13 -10.17 -14.12
N ASP A 229 7.90 -10.18 -13.63
CA ASP A 229 7.06 -11.38 -13.59
C ASP A 229 6.09 -11.38 -14.79
N LEU A 230 5.93 -12.56 -15.41
CA LEU A 230 5.03 -12.79 -16.54
C LEU A 230 3.78 -13.51 -16.06
N ASN A 231 2.61 -12.91 -16.26
CA ASN A 231 1.31 -13.42 -15.82
C ASN A 231 1.27 -13.86 -14.34
N PRO A 232 1.76 -13.05 -13.38
CA PRO A 232 1.67 -13.41 -11.96
C PRO A 232 0.21 -13.40 -11.48
N GLU A 233 -0.09 -14.23 -10.48
CA GLU A 233 -1.35 -14.16 -9.74
C GLU A 233 -1.24 -13.08 -8.67
N VAL A 234 -2.20 -12.15 -8.60
CA VAL A 234 -2.27 -11.10 -7.57
C VAL A 234 -3.62 -11.20 -6.87
N ASN A 235 -3.58 -11.47 -5.57
CA ASN A 235 -4.76 -11.72 -4.77
C ASN A 235 -4.82 -10.80 -3.57
N TYR A 236 -6.01 -10.28 -3.26
CA TYR A 236 -6.23 -9.49 -2.06
C TYR A 236 -7.58 -9.78 -1.41
N TYR A 237 -7.56 -9.91 -0.09
CA TYR A 237 -8.74 -10.19 0.73
C TYR A 237 -8.94 -9.08 1.76
N TRP A 238 -10.15 -8.50 1.82
CA TRP A 238 -10.47 -7.45 2.79
C TRP A 238 -11.94 -7.42 3.19
N HIS A 239 -12.20 -6.59 4.20
CA HIS A 239 -13.53 -6.31 4.74
C HIS A 239 -13.90 -4.86 4.50
N HIS A 240 -15.13 -4.61 4.02
CA HIS A 240 -15.63 -3.25 3.89
C HIS A 240 -17.15 -3.22 4.12
N GLY A 241 -17.59 -2.53 5.16
CA GLY A 241 -19.01 -2.41 5.52
C GLY A 241 -19.59 -3.64 6.23
N GLU A 242 -20.83 -3.50 6.69
CA GLU A 242 -21.58 -4.53 7.39
C GLU A 242 -22.97 -4.69 6.76
N GLU A 243 -23.47 -5.94 6.69
CA GLU A 243 -24.79 -6.26 6.19
C GLU A 243 -25.58 -7.01 7.27
N VAL A 244 -26.87 -6.67 7.40
CA VAL A 244 -27.81 -7.47 8.18
C VAL A 244 -28.35 -8.58 7.30
N VAL A 245 -28.18 -9.83 7.75
CA VAL A 245 -28.69 -11.01 7.03
C VAL A 245 -30.22 -10.96 6.98
N VAL A 246 -30.78 -10.95 5.77
CA VAL A 246 -32.23 -10.79 5.55
C VAL A 246 -33.00 -12.12 5.67
N HIS A 247 -32.43 -13.21 5.14
CA HIS A 247 -33.09 -14.51 5.05
C HIS A 247 -32.23 -15.64 5.66
N GLY A 248 -32.90 -16.75 6.02
CA GLY A 248 -32.26 -17.95 6.59
C GLY A 248 -32.10 -17.92 8.12
N HIS A 249 -31.50 -18.98 8.67
CA HIS A 249 -31.37 -19.19 10.12
C HIS A 249 -30.53 -18.11 10.85
N ARG A 250 -29.76 -17.31 10.11
CA ARG A 250 -28.93 -16.21 10.65
C ARG A 250 -29.60 -14.83 10.51
N LYS A 251 -30.90 -14.79 10.19
CA LYS A 251 -31.68 -13.55 10.02
C LYS A 251 -31.48 -12.59 11.20
N GLY A 252 -31.33 -11.30 10.90
CA GLY A 252 -31.17 -10.22 11.89
C GLY A 252 -29.77 -10.12 12.51
N ARG A 253 -28.83 -11.00 12.13
CA ARG A 253 -27.44 -10.89 12.58
C ARG A 253 -26.66 -9.95 11.66
N VAL A 254 -25.81 -9.14 12.28
CA VAL A 254 -24.84 -8.27 11.59
C VAL A 254 -23.61 -9.10 11.21
N ASP A 255 -23.30 -9.14 9.92
CA ASP A 255 -22.14 -9.79 9.35
C ASP A 255 -21.31 -8.80 8.53
N PRO A 256 -19.97 -8.83 8.61
CA PRO A 256 -19.13 -7.98 7.79
C PRO A 256 -19.19 -8.45 6.34
N VAL A 257 -19.19 -7.50 5.41
CA VAL A 257 -19.08 -7.79 3.98
C VAL A 257 -17.62 -8.08 3.65
N ARG A 258 -17.40 -9.14 2.87
CA ARG A 258 -16.07 -9.67 2.50
C ARG A 258 -15.88 -9.54 1.02
N PHE A 259 -14.69 -9.12 0.62
CA PHE A 259 -14.30 -9.00 -0.78
C PHE A 259 -13.00 -9.77 -1.02
N GLN A 260 -12.88 -10.28 -2.22
CA GLN A 260 -11.67 -10.91 -2.74
C GLN A 260 -11.47 -10.41 -4.17
N ILE A 261 -10.27 -9.92 -4.47
CA ILE A 261 -9.80 -9.73 -5.85
C ILE A 261 -8.87 -10.90 -6.15
N ASP A 262 -9.14 -11.55 -7.27
CA ASP A 262 -8.23 -12.49 -7.89
C ASP A 262 -7.93 -11.94 -9.29
N ASP A 263 -6.73 -11.37 -9.46
CA ASP A 263 -6.29 -10.73 -10.69
C ASP A 263 -5.05 -11.41 -11.25
N ASN A 264 -4.91 -11.39 -12.56
CA ASN A 264 -3.76 -11.94 -13.28
C ASN A 264 -3.25 -10.87 -14.27
N PRO A 265 -2.50 -9.86 -13.79
CA PRO A 265 -1.92 -8.87 -14.68
C PRO A 265 -0.96 -9.54 -15.67
N HIS A 266 -0.84 -8.98 -16.87
CA HIS A 266 0.05 -9.56 -17.87
C HIS A 266 1.52 -9.47 -17.46
N LEU A 267 1.91 -8.32 -16.87
CA LEU A 267 3.27 -8.00 -16.49
C LEU A 267 3.27 -7.29 -15.15
N GLN A 268 4.24 -7.60 -14.30
CA GLN A 268 4.46 -6.91 -13.03
C GLN A 268 5.95 -6.69 -12.82
N ILE A 269 6.33 -5.47 -12.42
CA ILE A 269 7.70 -5.13 -12.03
C ILE A 269 7.72 -5.00 -10.50
N ARG A 270 8.47 -5.88 -9.82
CA ARG A 270 8.67 -5.80 -8.38
C ARG A 270 10.05 -5.22 -8.07
N VAL A 271 10.06 -4.20 -7.22
CA VAL A 271 11.28 -3.47 -6.83
C VAL A 271 11.55 -3.75 -5.34
N PRO A 272 12.81 -3.95 -4.92
CA PRO A 272 13.14 -4.26 -3.53
C PRO A 272 12.93 -3.08 -2.56
N LYS A 273 12.87 -1.85 -3.07
CA LYS A 273 12.66 -0.63 -2.28
C LYS A 273 11.29 -0.04 -2.57
N GLN A 274 10.62 0.45 -1.53
CA GLN A 274 9.36 1.17 -1.64
C GLN A 274 9.56 2.48 -2.43
N LEU A 275 8.64 2.76 -3.35
CA LEU A 275 8.65 4.02 -4.10
C LEU A 275 8.28 5.21 -3.18
N PRO A 276 8.79 6.42 -3.47
CA PRO A 276 8.43 7.62 -2.73
C PRO A 276 6.92 7.86 -2.73
N GLU A 277 6.39 8.39 -1.62
CA GLU A 277 4.99 8.83 -1.57
C GLU A 277 4.77 9.99 -2.54
N VAL A 278 3.64 9.93 -3.24
CA VAL A 278 3.26 10.94 -4.23
C VAL A 278 2.50 12.09 -3.57
N VAL A 279 1.65 11.75 -2.61
CA VAL A 279 0.80 12.67 -1.85
C VAL A 279 0.97 12.31 -0.37
N PRO A 280 1.14 13.29 0.52
CA PRO A 280 1.24 13.05 1.96
C PRO A 280 -0.01 12.32 2.49
N LEU A 281 0.17 11.46 3.51
CA LEU A 281 -0.88 10.59 4.06
C LEU A 281 -2.15 11.34 4.53
N GLU A 282 -2.00 12.56 5.04
CA GLU A 282 -3.08 13.38 5.63
C GLU A 282 -3.77 14.31 4.60
N SER A 283 -3.58 14.08 3.30
CA SER A 283 -4.15 14.97 2.28
C SER A 283 -5.60 14.62 1.95
N ASP A 284 -6.49 15.60 2.02
CA ASP A 284 -7.90 15.45 1.64
C ASP A 284 -8.07 15.59 0.12
N LEU A 285 -8.30 14.46 -0.56
CA LEU A 285 -8.45 14.39 -2.03
C LEU A 285 -9.91 14.46 -2.50
N GLY A 286 -10.86 14.67 -1.59
CA GLY A 286 -12.30 14.77 -1.85
C GLY A 286 -13.11 13.56 -1.38
N ASP A 287 -14.37 13.51 -1.80
CA ASP A 287 -15.35 12.56 -1.26
C ASP A 287 -15.40 11.21 -2.01
N VAL A 288 -15.58 10.15 -1.23
CA VAL A 288 -15.80 8.79 -1.75
C VAL A 288 -17.26 8.61 -2.17
N PRO A 289 -17.55 8.06 -3.35
CA PRO A 289 -18.92 7.77 -3.75
C PRO A 289 -19.63 6.80 -2.79
N VAL A 290 -20.77 7.23 -2.25
CA VAL A 290 -21.66 6.38 -1.44
C VAL A 290 -22.67 5.70 -2.36
N ILE A 291 -22.93 4.42 -2.08
CA ILE A 291 -23.87 3.59 -2.82
C ILE A 291 -24.90 3.04 -1.84
N ASP A 292 -26.17 3.37 -2.08
CA ASP A 292 -27.29 2.98 -1.21
C ASP A 292 -27.78 1.54 -1.47
N HIS A 293 -27.23 0.89 -2.49
CA HIS A 293 -27.63 -0.43 -2.94
C HIS A 293 -26.65 -1.51 -2.50
N LYS A 294 -27.17 -2.74 -2.36
CA LYS A 294 -26.33 -3.90 -2.05
C LYS A 294 -25.35 -4.20 -3.20
N PRO A 295 -24.12 -4.65 -2.91
CA PRO A 295 -23.15 -5.05 -3.93
C PRO A 295 -23.65 -6.12 -4.90
N SER A 296 -24.67 -6.91 -4.51
CA SER A 296 -25.32 -7.92 -5.36
C SER A 296 -26.16 -7.34 -6.50
N LYS A 297 -26.35 -6.02 -6.59
CA LYS A 297 -27.03 -5.38 -7.73
C LYS A 297 -26.07 -5.16 -8.91
N LEU A 298 -24.76 -5.08 -8.65
CA LEU A 298 -23.75 -5.28 -9.67
C LEU A 298 -23.71 -6.79 -10.00
N PRO A 299 -23.28 -7.23 -11.20
CA PRO A 299 -23.01 -8.65 -11.49
C PRO A 299 -21.79 -9.19 -10.69
N LEU A 300 -21.84 -9.06 -9.36
CA LEU A 300 -20.90 -9.58 -8.38
C LEU A 300 -21.58 -10.66 -7.55
N PHE A 301 -20.91 -11.80 -7.43
CA PHE A 301 -21.45 -12.99 -6.79
C PHE A 301 -20.65 -13.35 -5.54
N LYS A 302 -21.36 -13.88 -4.53
CA LYS A 302 -20.72 -14.41 -3.33
C LYS A 302 -20.24 -15.83 -3.62
N LYS A 303 -18.95 -16.09 -3.42
CA LYS A 303 -18.33 -17.43 -3.49
C LYS A 303 -17.63 -17.73 -2.17
N GLN A 304 -17.40 -19.00 -1.85
CA GLN A 304 -16.64 -19.41 -0.67
C GLN A 304 -15.51 -20.33 -1.10
N TYR A 305 -14.27 -19.89 -0.87
CA TYR A 305 -13.02 -20.59 -1.15
C TYR A 305 -11.93 -20.01 -0.23
N GLU A 306 -10.70 -20.49 -0.41
CA GLU A 306 -9.54 -20.02 0.34
C GLU A 306 -9.34 -18.51 0.24
N ASN A 307 -8.98 -17.87 1.35
CA ASN A 307 -8.63 -16.46 1.38
C ASN A 307 -7.16 -16.32 1.06
N LYS A 308 -6.86 -15.84 -0.15
CA LYS A 308 -5.49 -15.62 -0.62
C LYS A 308 -5.13 -14.14 -0.52
N VAL A 309 -3.93 -13.86 -0.02
CA VAL A 309 -3.25 -12.56 -0.11
C VAL A 309 -1.88 -12.85 -0.69
N PHE A 310 -1.67 -12.47 -1.96
CA PHE A 310 -0.49 -12.83 -2.73
C PHE A 310 -0.15 -11.71 -3.71
N ILE A 311 1.14 -11.45 -3.92
CA ILE A 311 1.64 -10.24 -4.60
C ILE A 311 2.41 -10.55 -5.89
N GLY A 312 2.37 -11.79 -6.38
CA GLY A 312 3.22 -12.30 -7.46
C GLY A 312 4.46 -13.02 -6.97
#